data_AF-A0A7C2XDP6-F1
#
_entry.id   AF-A0A7C2XDP6-F1
#
_cell.length_a   1.000
_cell.length_b   1.000
_cell.length_c   1.000
_cell.angle_alpha   90.00
_cell.angle_beta   90.00
_cell.angle_gamma   90.00
#
_symmetry.space_group_name_H-M   'P 1'
#
loop_
_entity.id
_entity.type
_entity.pdbx_description
1 polymer ?
#
loop_
_entity_poly.entity_id
_entity_poly.type
_entity_poly.pdbx_seq_one_letter_code
_entity_poly.pdbx_strand_id
1 'polypeptide(L)'
;MQDNGGAIEDFLVANARLLNLHPDVIGAELARWGQASQELAASVKEGLALSTRVGPELLNIPVNAPASGGLLFLEDTPVVTQVGSLRLSVIGPTRQALEKLRAEWNDWLAANQQAVAQVRAEAEQDARQFSLMDEGQLALSSLLANAHALGDRNLVTTPNLASLMLLVEEAGRRLLLTGDGHGDDVLEGLRRMGALDSSGSIHVDLLKVQHHGSENNLDEQFCRRVTADHYLFCANGAHENPDLNALQAILDARLGPNPAGPPQPFKFWFNSSSRVVQVESRRLHMLRVEDFVRTAARASRGRLRRRFLTQGSKYVIDA
;
A
#
# COMPACT_ATOMS: atom_id res chain seq x y z
N MET A 1 28.24 11.70 16.23
CA MET A 1 27.03 12.05 15.46
C MET A 1 25.86 11.49 16.24
N GLN A 2 24.98 12.35 16.75
CA GLN A 2 23.84 11.93 17.57
C GLN A 2 22.79 11.27 16.68
N ASP A 3 22.28 10.15 17.16
CA ASP A 3 21.34 9.25 16.48
C ASP A 3 19.95 9.93 16.39
N ASN A 4 19.57 10.35 15.18
CA ASN A 4 18.32 11.06 14.89
C ASN A 4 17.12 10.11 14.68
N GLY A 5 17.27 8.80 14.94
CA GLY A 5 16.18 7.82 14.79
C GLY A 5 14.94 8.14 15.63
N GLY A 6 15.12 8.53 16.90
CA GLY A 6 14.00 8.77 17.84
C GLY A 6 13.07 9.90 17.42
N ALA A 7 13.60 10.98 16.84
CA ALA A 7 12.77 12.14 16.46
C ALA A 7 11.85 11.90 15.25
N ILE A 8 12.13 10.87 14.43
CA ILE A 8 11.25 10.46 13.31
C ILE A 8 10.14 9.55 13.83
N GLU A 9 10.50 8.69 14.78
CA GLU A 9 9.58 7.76 15.41
C GLU A 9 8.56 8.46 16.32
N ASP A 10 9.04 9.27 17.25
CA ASP A 10 8.18 10.06 18.15
C ASP A 10 7.20 10.90 17.32
N PHE A 11 7.66 11.37 16.18
CA PHE A 11 6.89 12.10 15.21
C PHE A 11 5.78 11.25 14.55
N LEU A 12 6.07 10.08 13.97
CA LEU A 12 5.02 9.25 13.37
C LEU A 12 4.01 8.76 14.43
N VAL A 13 4.48 8.40 15.62
CA VAL A 13 3.64 7.97 16.75
C VAL A 13 2.73 9.10 17.25
N ALA A 14 3.27 10.32 17.41
CA ALA A 14 2.49 11.48 17.85
C ALA A 14 1.47 11.94 16.80
N ASN A 15 1.82 11.85 15.52
CA ASN A 15 0.97 12.32 14.43
C ASN A 15 -0.05 11.27 13.94
N ALA A 16 0.18 9.98 14.19
CA ALA A 16 -0.84 8.94 13.99
C ALA A 16 -2.14 9.27 14.74
N ARG A 17 -2.07 9.95 15.89
CA ARG A 17 -3.25 10.41 16.65
C ARG A 17 -3.93 11.64 16.05
N LEU A 18 -3.21 12.51 15.35
CA LEU A 18 -3.77 13.71 14.68
C LEU A 18 -4.40 13.37 13.35
N LEU A 19 -3.84 12.38 12.67
CA LEU A 19 -4.37 11.79 11.45
C LEU A 19 -5.68 11.01 11.67
N ASN A 20 -6.05 10.78 12.94
CA ASN A 20 -7.31 10.14 13.34
C ASN A 20 -8.47 11.13 13.50
N LEU A 21 -8.27 12.40 13.12
CA LEU A 21 -9.25 13.47 13.29
C LEU A 21 -9.94 13.83 11.96
N HIS A 22 -11.17 14.33 12.05
CA HIS A 22 -12.26 14.24 11.07
C HIS A 22 -11.96 14.68 9.61
N PRO A 23 -12.50 14.01 8.57
CA PRO A 23 -12.18 14.28 7.15
C PRO A 23 -12.73 15.59 6.54
N ASP A 24 -13.68 16.26 7.17
CA ASP A 24 -14.49 17.31 6.52
C ASP A 24 -13.89 18.73 6.55
N VAL A 25 -12.71 18.92 7.15
CA VAL A 25 -12.28 20.27 7.57
C VAL A 25 -11.46 21.02 6.53
N ILE A 26 -11.05 20.40 5.42
CA ILE A 26 -9.81 20.85 4.79
C ILE A 26 -9.94 20.79 3.23
N GLY A 27 -9.83 21.96 2.56
CA GLY A 27 -10.25 22.23 1.17
C GLY A 27 -9.16 22.16 0.06
N ALA A 28 -9.57 22.09 -1.22
CA ALA A 28 -8.81 22.07 -2.50
C ALA A 28 -7.38 21.47 -2.57
N GLU A 29 -6.37 21.97 -1.83
CA GLU A 29 -5.08 21.29 -1.61
C GLU A 29 -5.24 19.96 -0.85
N LEU A 30 -6.45 19.71 -0.35
CA LEU A 30 -6.85 18.59 0.47
C LEU A 30 -7.67 17.51 -0.18
N ALA A 31 -7.87 17.54 -1.49
CA ALA A 31 -8.30 16.31 -2.15
C ALA A 31 -7.25 15.19 -1.94
N ARG A 32 -5.95 15.54 -1.99
CA ARG A 32 -4.84 14.58 -1.81
C ARG A 32 -4.65 14.14 -0.36
N TRP A 33 -4.70 15.06 0.59
CA TRP A 33 -4.58 14.75 2.01
C TRP A 33 -5.89 14.21 2.61
N GLY A 34 -7.05 14.62 2.11
CA GLY A 34 -8.36 14.10 2.51
C GLY A 34 -8.55 12.65 2.11
N GLN A 35 -8.08 12.23 0.92
CA GLN A 35 -8.02 10.81 0.55
C GLN A 35 -7.11 10.02 1.50
N ALA A 36 -5.89 10.53 1.76
CA ALA A 36 -4.97 9.90 2.71
C ALA A 36 -5.53 9.85 4.15
N SER A 37 -6.23 10.89 4.60
CA SER A 37 -6.88 10.96 5.91
C SER A 37 -8.09 10.04 6.01
N GLN A 38 -8.86 9.85 4.94
CA GLN A 38 -9.97 8.90 4.91
C GLN A 38 -9.48 7.44 4.91
N GLU A 39 -8.46 7.13 4.12
CA GLU A 39 -7.79 5.83 4.13
C GLU A 39 -7.19 5.54 5.50
N LEU A 40 -6.57 6.54 6.13
CA LEU A 40 -5.98 6.40 7.45
C LEU A 40 -7.02 6.29 8.55
N ALA A 41 -8.10 7.06 8.51
CA ALA A 41 -9.21 6.92 9.46
C ALA A 41 -9.91 5.55 9.35
N ALA A 42 -10.12 5.05 8.13
CA ALA A 42 -10.63 3.71 7.90
C ALA A 42 -9.63 2.64 8.40
N SER A 43 -8.34 2.80 8.09
CA SER A 43 -7.26 1.94 8.57
C SER A 43 -7.17 1.93 10.10
N VAL A 44 -7.40 3.06 10.77
CA VAL A 44 -7.40 3.15 12.23
C VAL A 44 -8.63 2.51 12.85
N LYS A 45 -9.83 2.68 12.28
CA LYS A 45 -11.03 1.96 12.74
C LYS A 45 -10.81 0.45 12.64
N GLU A 46 -10.31 -0.03 11.50
CA GLU A 46 -9.99 -1.44 11.28
C GLU A 46 -8.84 -1.93 12.17
N GLY A 47 -7.81 -1.10 12.38
CA GLY A 47 -6.66 -1.37 13.22
C GLY A 47 -7.02 -1.45 14.70
N LEU A 48 -7.89 -0.57 15.20
CA LEU A 48 -8.45 -0.64 16.55
C LEU A 48 -9.30 -1.90 16.71
N ALA A 49 -10.19 -2.20 15.76
CA ALA A 49 -10.99 -3.41 15.79
C ALA A 49 -10.11 -4.68 15.78
N LEU A 50 -9.04 -4.70 14.98
CA LEU A 50 -8.06 -5.78 14.95
C LEU A 50 -7.32 -5.87 16.29
N SER A 51 -6.82 -4.75 16.83
CA SER A 51 -6.10 -4.67 18.11
C SER A 51 -6.94 -5.22 19.27
N THR A 52 -8.22 -4.86 19.33
CA THR A 52 -9.16 -5.42 20.29
C THR A 52 -9.30 -6.93 20.11
N ARG A 53 -9.47 -7.41 18.88
CA ARG A 53 -9.63 -8.85 18.57
C ARG A 53 -8.40 -9.68 18.90
N VAL A 54 -7.20 -9.20 18.61
CA VAL A 54 -5.96 -9.94 18.91
C VAL A 54 -5.62 -9.91 20.40
N GLY A 55 -6.22 -9.00 21.17
CA GLY A 55 -6.00 -8.82 22.59
C GLY A 55 -6.29 -10.08 23.44
N PRO A 56 -5.82 -10.07 24.69
CA PRO A 56 -5.87 -11.24 25.59
C PRO A 56 -7.30 -11.69 25.92
N GLU A 57 -8.28 -10.80 25.80
CA GLU A 57 -9.69 -11.11 26.09
C GLU A 57 -10.39 -11.87 24.96
N LEU A 58 -9.85 -11.85 23.73
CA LEU A 58 -10.47 -12.47 22.56
C LEU A 58 -9.59 -13.57 21.97
N LEU A 59 -8.67 -13.24 21.06
CA LEU A 59 -7.85 -14.25 20.38
C LEU A 59 -6.55 -14.56 21.11
N ASN A 60 -6.12 -13.70 22.04
CA ASN A 60 -4.85 -13.81 22.77
C ASN A 60 -3.65 -14.09 21.84
N ILE A 61 -3.64 -13.41 20.69
CA ILE A 61 -2.53 -13.48 19.74
C ILE A 61 -1.52 -12.42 20.15
N PRO A 62 -0.29 -12.80 20.54
CA PRO A 62 0.72 -11.82 20.91
C PRO A 62 1.01 -10.90 19.72
N VAL A 63 0.81 -9.60 19.93
CA VAL A 63 1.20 -8.57 18.97
C VAL A 63 2.72 -8.42 19.01
N ASN A 64 3.34 -8.20 17.85
CA ASN A 64 4.77 -7.95 17.77
C ASN A 64 5.14 -6.79 18.71
N ALA A 65 6.16 -7.01 19.54
CA ALA A 65 6.74 -5.92 20.32
C ALA A 65 7.25 -4.83 19.36
N PRO A 66 7.13 -3.54 19.71
CA PRO A 66 7.81 -2.47 18.97
C PRO A 66 9.30 -2.81 18.81
N ALA A 67 9.89 -2.50 17.66
CA ALA A 67 11.28 -2.85 17.36
C ALA A 67 12.25 -2.05 18.24
N SER A 68 12.48 -2.48 19.48
CA SER A 68 13.15 -1.69 20.54
C SER A 68 12.44 -0.35 20.83
N GLY A 69 11.13 -0.29 20.63
CA GLY A 69 10.39 0.98 20.66
C GLY A 69 10.78 1.90 19.50
N GLY A 70 11.09 1.27 18.35
CA GLY A 70 11.66 1.77 17.08
C GLY A 70 10.73 1.63 15.85
N LEU A 71 10.89 2.51 14.84
CA LEU A 71 10.39 2.27 13.47
C LEU A 71 11.27 1.24 12.75
N LEU A 72 10.66 0.38 11.92
CA LEU A 72 11.39 -0.47 10.98
C LEU A 72 11.64 0.29 9.67
N PHE A 73 12.89 0.37 9.25
CA PHE A 73 13.29 0.96 7.98
C PHE A 73 14.55 0.27 7.45
N LEU A 74 14.89 0.54 6.20
CA LEU A 74 16.13 0.05 5.60
C LEU A 74 17.32 0.76 6.23
N GLU A 75 18.06 0.02 7.06
CA GLU A 75 19.33 0.43 7.65
C GLU A 75 20.51 0.14 6.69
N ASP A 76 21.67 0.76 6.97
CA ASP A 76 22.91 0.48 6.22
C ASP A 76 23.37 -0.96 6.37
N THR A 77 23.07 -1.56 7.53
CA THR A 77 23.18 -3.01 7.74
C THR A 77 21.80 -3.64 7.55
N PRO A 78 21.62 -4.59 6.62
CA PRO A 78 20.35 -5.26 6.41
C PRO A 78 19.69 -5.76 7.69
N VAL A 79 18.50 -5.22 8.01
CA VAL A 79 17.65 -5.77 9.08
C VAL A 79 17.01 -7.04 8.54
N VAL A 80 17.51 -8.18 9.00
CA VAL A 80 17.01 -9.51 8.65
C VAL A 80 16.46 -10.16 9.90
N THR A 81 15.14 -10.40 9.92
CA THR A 81 14.47 -11.15 10.97
C THR A 81 14.14 -12.55 10.47
N GLN A 82 14.37 -13.56 11.32
CA GLN A 82 14.09 -14.94 10.99
C GLN A 82 12.96 -15.49 11.87
N VAL A 83 11.94 -16.05 11.24
CA VAL A 83 10.82 -16.74 11.90
C VAL A 83 10.80 -18.18 11.41
N GLY A 84 11.44 -19.08 12.17
CA GLY A 84 11.68 -20.45 11.69
C GLY A 84 12.60 -20.47 10.46
N SER A 85 12.13 -21.04 9.35
CA SER A 85 12.82 -21.02 8.05
C SER A 85 12.59 -19.76 7.23
N LEU A 86 11.65 -18.91 7.64
CA LEU A 86 11.26 -17.73 6.92
C LEU A 86 12.19 -16.57 7.24
N ARG A 87 12.87 -16.07 6.22
CA ARG A 87 13.77 -14.90 6.29
C ARG A 87 13.02 -13.67 5.81
N LEU A 88 12.89 -12.66 6.66
CA LEU A 88 12.28 -11.37 6.36
C LEU A 88 13.39 -10.32 6.27
N SER A 89 13.55 -9.69 5.12
CA SER A 89 14.47 -8.57 4.95
C SER A 89 13.69 -7.29 4.71
N VAL A 90 13.95 -6.26 5.51
CA VAL A 90 13.39 -4.92 5.27
C VAL A 90 14.12 -4.31 4.08
N ILE A 91 13.38 -3.92 3.05
CA ILE A 91 13.91 -3.24 1.85
C ILE A 91 13.45 -1.78 1.75
N GLY A 92 12.59 -1.34 2.67
CA GLY A 92 12.23 0.07 2.84
C GLY A 92 11.12 0.26 3.87
N PRO A 93 10.77 1.50 4.20
CA PRO A 93 11.26 2.75 3.59
C PRO A 93 12.72 3.03 3.96
N THR A 94 13.41 3.93 3.26
CA THR A 94 14.77 4.34 3.65
C THR A 94 14.73 5.41 4.75
N ARG A 95 15.80 5.54 5.54
CA ARG A 95 15.93 6.65 6.51
C ARG A 95 15.73 8.02 5.85
N GLN A 96 16.29 8.20 4.65
CA GLN A 96 16.14 9.44 3.89
C GLN A 96 14.67 9.70 3.50
N ALA A 97 13.93 8.67 3.09
CA ALA A 97 12.51 8.80 2.78
C ALA A 97 11.71 9.20 4.02
N LEU A 98 12.02 8.62 5.18
CA LEU A 98 11.39 8.99 6.45
C LEU A 98 11.75 10.40 6.91
N GLU A 99 13.00 10.83 6.73
CA GLU A 99 13.43 12.20 7.06
C GLU A 99 12.73 13.23 6.17
N LYS A 100 12.59 12.93 4.88
CA LYS A 100 11.83 13.75 3.92
C LYS A 100 10.36 13.85 4.34
N LEU A 101 9.72 12.72 4.64
CA LEU A 101 8.33 12.67 5.15
C LEU A 101 8.15 13.54 6.39
N ARG A 102 9.08 13.44 7.36
CA ARG A 102 9.05 14.27 8.57
C ARG A 102 9.16 15.76 8.23
N ALA A 103 10.05 16.14 7.31
CA ALA A 103 10.23 17.53 6.92
C ALA A 103 8.97 18.10 6.24
N GLU A 104 8.45 17.40 5.23
CA GLU A 104 7.25 17.81 4.48
C GLU A 104 6.03 17.93 5.39
N TRP A 105 5.87 17.02 6.35
CA TRP A 105 4.81 17.16 7.34
C TRP A 105 5.02 18.32 8.28
N ASN A 106 6.24 18.56 8.78
CA ASN A 106 6.47 19.69 9.68
C ASN A 106 6.18 21.02 8.98
N ASP A 107 6.52 21.14 7.70
CA ASP A 107 6.17 22.30 6.87
C ASP A 107 4.65 22.42 6.73
N TRP A 108 3.96 21.32 6.45
CA TRP A 108 2.49 21.29 6.41
C TRP A 108 1.86 21.69 7.75
N LEU A 109 2.35 21.15 8.87
CA LEU A 109 1.85 21.44 10.21
C LEU A 109 2.04 22.92 10.56
N ALA A 110 3.19 23.50 10.19
CA ALA A 110 3.45 24.92 10.37
C ALA A 110 2.50 25.79 9.54
N ALA A 111 2.20 25.40 8.31
CA ALA A 111 1.25 26.10 7.44
C ALA A 111 -0.22 25.93 7.88
N ASN A 112 -0.54 24.86 8.62
CA ASN A 112 -1.92 24.49 8.95
C ASN A 112 -2.22 24.51 10.46
N GLN A 113 -1.43 25.24 11.27
CA GLN A 113 -1.57 25.24 12.74
C GLN A 113 -2.98 25.62 13.22
N GLN A 114 -3.64 26.57 12.56
CA GLN A 114 -5.01 26.98 12.92
C GLN A 114 -6.04 25.88 12.61
N ALA A 115 -5.93 25.26 11.43
CA ALA A 115 -6.78 24.13 11.06
C ALA A 115 -6.56 22.94 12.00
N VAL A 116 -5.32 22.64 12.37
CA VAL A 116 -5.01 21.56 13.33
C VAL A 116 -5.52 21.87 14.74
N ALA A 117 -5.43 23.13 15.19
CA ALA A 117 -5.98 23.53 16.49
C ALA A 117 -7.52 23.43 16.50
N GLN A 118 -8.18 23.81 15.41
CA GLN A 118 -9.62 23.68 15.25
C GLN A 118 -10.05 22.21 15.26
N VAL A 119 -9.39 21.36 14.47
CA VAL A 119 -9.62 19.91 14.42
C VAL A 119 -9.43 19.25 15.80
N ARG A 120 -8.42 19.68 16.57
CA ARG A 120 -8.22 19.20 17.96
C ARG A 120 -9.36 19.63 18.88
N ALA A 121 -9.79 20.89 18.80
CA ALA A 121 -10.87 21.41 19.62
C ALA A 121 -12.22 20.72 19.30
N GLU A 122 -12.50 20.46 18.02
CA GLU A 122 -13.67 19.73 17.55
C GLU A 122 -13.62 18.26 17.98
N ALA A 123 -12.47 17.58 17.84
CA ALA A 123 -12.29 16.21 18.32
C ALA A 123 -12.46 16.05 19.84
N GLU A 124 -12.01 17.05 20.61
CA GLU A 124 -12.22 17.12 22.05
C GLU A 124 -13.68 17.39 22.44
N GLN A 125 -14.48 17.98 21.55
CA GLN A 125 -15.93 18.17 21.73
C GLN A 125 -16.70 16.91 21.32
N ASP A 126 -16.33 16.28 20.20
CA ASP A 126 -16.90 15.02 19.73
C ASP A 126 -16.68 13.87 20.73
N ALA A 127 -15.48 13.75 21.30
CA ALA A 127 -15.20 12.77 22.36
C ALA A 127 -16.10 12.93 23.60
N ARG A 128 -16.74 14.10 23.79
CA ARG A 128 -17.74 14.35 24.84
C ARG A 128 -19.18 14.06 24.40
N GLN A 129 -19.45 13.99 23.09
CA GLN A 129 -20.79 13.79 22.52
C GLN A 129 -21.05 12.38 21.97
N PHE A 130 -20.02 11.54 21.80
CA PHE A 130 -20.10 10.21 21.17
C PHE A 130 -20.75 9.10 22.02
N SER A 131 -21.99 9.32 22.47
CA SER A 131 -22.91 8.26 22.91
C SER A 131 -24.10 8.05 21.97
N LEU A 132 -24.27 8.80 20.86
CA LEU A 132 -25.49 8.71 20.04
C LEU A 132 -25.26 8.98 18.53
N MET A 133 -25.44 7.93 17.70
CA MET A 133 -25.89 7.90 16.27
C MET A 133 -24.87 7.81 15.10
N ASP A 134 -25.41 7.62 13.86
CA ASP A 134 -25.26 6.45 12.95
C ASP A 134 -24.73 6.74 11.51
N GLU A 135 -24.33 5.70 10.77
CA GLU A 135 -23.29 5.59 9.71
C GLU A 135 -23.62 6.11 8.28
N GLY A 136 -24.75 6.77 8.02
CA GLY A 136 -25.30 6.88 6.65
C GLY A 136 -24.91 8.09 5.77
N GLN A 137 -24.34 9.18 6.30
CA GLN A 137 -24.30 10.47 5.58
C GLN A 137 -22.91 10.91 5.06
N LEU A 138 -21.82 10.26 5.46
CA LEU A 138 -20.44 10.70 5.15
C LEU A 138 -19.91 10.32 3.75
N ALA A 139 -20.63 9.51 2.97
CA ALA A 139 -20.05 8.81 1.82
C ALA A 139 -20.14 9.52 0.46
N LEU A 140 -20.79 10.69 0.34
CA LEU A 140 -21.17 11.26 -0.97
C LEU A 140 -20.32 12.45 -1.46
N SER A 141 -19.47 13.07 -0.62
CA SER A 141 -18.80 14.33 -0.94
C SER A 141 -17.41 14.21 -1.57
N SER A 142 -16.79 13.02 -1.61
CA SER A 142 -15.35 12.86 -1.95
C SER A 142 -15.03 12.50 -3.41
N LEU A 143 -16.01 12.59 -4.31
CA LEU A 143 -15.78 12.43 -5.76
C LEU A 143 -15.26 13.75 -6.34
N LEU A 144 -13.99 13.79 -6.79
CA LEU A 144 -13.50 14.32 -8.09
C LEU A 144 -11.99 14.65 -8.11
N ALA A 145 -11.41 14.50 -9.32
CA ALA A 145 -10.09 14.91 -9.85
C ALA A 145 -8.90 13.96 -9.64
N ASN A 146 -7.98 13.71 -10.58
CA ASN A 146 -7.84 13.96 -12.03
C ASN A 146 -6.70 13.06 -12.54
N ALA A 147 -6.66 12.79 -13.86
CA ALA A 147 -5.72 11.89 -14.53
C ALA A 147 -4.28 12.41 -14.61
N HIS A 148 -3.30 11.52 -14.47
CA HIS A 148 -1.86 11.83 -14.58
C HIS A 148 -1.06 10.74 -15.30
N ALA A 149 0.18 11.08 -15.64
CA ALA A 149 1.15 10.21 -16.31
C ALA A 149 1.64 9.09 -15.36
N LEU A 150 1.89 7.92 -15.93
CA LEU A 150 2.40 6.74 -15.24
C LEU A 150 3.69 7.05 -14.45
N GLY A 151 3.74 6.64 -13.18
CA GLY A 151 4.92 6.73 -12.32
C GLY A 151 5.26 8.12 -11.78
N ASP A 152 4.32 9.07 -11.72
CA ASP A 152 4.61 10.39 -11.13
C ASP A 152 4.69 10.32 -9.60
N ARG A 153 5.93 10.28 -9.10
CA ARG A 153 6.28 10.27 -7.68
C ARG A 153 5.64 11.42 -6.88
N ASN A 154 5.31 12.56 -7.50
CA ASN A 154 4.70 13.70 -6.80
C ASN A 154 3.20 13.49 -6.47
N LEU A 155 2.62 12.39 -6.93
CA LEU A 155 1.23 12.02 -6.70
C LEU A 155 1.06 10.91 -5.67
N VAL A 156 2.16 10.29 -5.22
CA VAL A 156 2.16 9.38 -4.09
C VAL A 156 1.92 10.21 -2.82
N THR A 157 0.87 9.88 -2.06
CA THR A 157 0.58 10.59 -0.81
C THR A 157 1.72 10.40 0.18
N THR A 158 2.00 11.44 0.97
CA THR A 158 3.11 11.50 1.92
C THR A 158 3.14 10.28 2.87
N PRO A 159 2.01 9.76 3.41
CA PRO A 159 2.01 8.53 4.22
C PRO A 159 2.48 7.27 3.46
N ASN A 160 2.21 7.15 2.17
CA ASN A 160 2.55 5.96 1.38
C ASN A 160 4.05 5.82 1.13
N LEU A 161 4.81 6.93 1.24
CA LEU A 161 6.28 6.95 1.22
C LEU A 161 6.93 6.25 2.44
N ALA A 162 6.16 5.96 3.50
CA ALA A 162 6.61 5.22 4.68
C ALA A 162 6.32 3.71 4.61
N SER A 163 5.90 3.18 3.47
CA SER A 163 5.53 1.77 3.33
C SER A 163 6.65 0.84 3.77
N LEU A 164 6.37 0.01 4.78
CA LEU A 164 7.24 -1.11 5.12
C LEU A 164 7.25 -2.09 3.95
N MET A 165 8.40 -2.26 3.34
CA MET A 165 8.62 -3.13 2.19
C MET A 165 9.50 -4.29 2.62
N LEU A 166 9.12 -5.50 2.21
CA LEU A 166 9.77 -6.74 2.63
C LEU A 166 10.14 -7.61 1.43
N LEU A 167 11.37 -8.12 1.44
CA LEU A 167 11.76 -9.31 0.69
C LEU A 167 11.70 -10.50 1.65
N VAL A 168 10.84 -11.47 1.35
CA VAL A 168 10.64 -12.66 2.16
C VAL A 168 11.20 -13.86 1.42
N GLU A 169 12.05 -14.65 2.08
CA GLU A 169 12.66 -15.84 1.50
C GLU A 169 12.39 -17.07 2.37
N GLU A 170 11.95 -18.16 1.76
CA GLU A 170 11.77 -19.45 2.45
C GLU A 170 11.94 -20.59 1.45
N ALA A 171 12.73 -21.62 1.80
CA ALA A 171 12.93 -22.83 0.99
C ALA A 171 13.25 -22.55 -0.50
N GLY A 172 14.06 -21.52 -0.76
CA GLY A 172 14.45 -21.09 -2.11
C GLY A 172 13.39 -20.30 -2.87
N ARG A 173 12.24 -20.00 -2.24
CA ARG A 173 11.19 -19.13 -2.78
C ARG A 173 11.37 -17.70 -2.30
N ARG A 174 10.97 -16.74 -3.12
CA ARG A 174 11.05 -15.29 -2.87
C ARG A 174 9.70 -14.63 -3.05
N LEU A 175 9.26 -13.87 -2.04
CA LEU A 175 8.07 -13.04 -2.11
C LEU A 175 8.49 -11.58 -1.90
N LEU A 176 7.99 -10.69 -2.75
CA LEU A 176 8.20 -9.26 -2.66
C LEU A 176 6.90 -8.58 -2.22
N LEU A 177 6.89 -8.05 -1.00
CA LEU A 177 5.77 -7.35 -0.39
C LEU A 177 6.08 -5.86 -0.36
N THR A 178 5.49 -5.12 -1.28
CA THR A 178 5.88 -3.73 -1.57
C THR A 178 5.06 -2.68 -0.81
N GLY A 179 4.03 -3.09 -0.07
CA GLY A 179 3.05 -2.15 0.48
C GLY A 179 2.56 -1.21 -0.60
N ASP A 180 2.76 0.09 -0.34
CA ASP A 180 2.44 1.19 -1.23
C ASP A 180 3.68 1.97 -1.68
N GLY A 181 4.87 1.38 -1.52
CA GLY A 181 6.12 2.00 -1.91
C GLY A 181 6.22 2.23 -3.42
N HIS A 182 6.92 3.29 -3.83
CA HIS A 182 7.16 3.59 -5.23
C HIS A 182 8.19 2.61 -5.84
N GLY A 183 8.07 2.30 -7.14
CA GLY A 183 8.97 1.38 -7.85
C GLY A 183 10.45 1.69 -7.67
N ASP A 184 10.83 2.96 -7.68
CA ASP A 184 12.21 3.40 -7.40
C ASP A 184 12.69 3.02 -6.00
N ASP A 185 11.84 3.19 -4.97
CA ASP A 185 12.21 2.90 -3.59
C ASP A 185 12.37 1.39 -3.40
N VAL A 186 11.52 0.59 -4.06
CA VAL A 186 11.66 -0.87 -4.09
C VAL A 186 12.99 -1.27 -4.75
N LEU A 187 13.32 -0.70 -5.92
CA LEU A 187 14.54 -1.01 -6.65
C LEU A 187 15.80 -0.60 -5.90
N GLU A 188 15.77 0.56 -5.23
CA GLU A 188 16.87 1.03 -4.37
C GLU A 188 17.04 0.10 -3.17
N GLY A 189 15.95 -0.30 -2.53
CA GLY A 189 15.97 -1.28 -1.45
C GLY A 189 16.59 -2.61 -1.84
N LEU A 190 16.14 -3.18 -2.95
CA LEU A 190 16.67 -4.42 -3.51
C LEU A 190 18.16 -4.29 -3.89
N ARG A 191 18.57 -3.14 -4.42
CA ARG A 191 19.98 -2.85 -4.78
C ARG A 191 20.87 -2.83 -3.53
N ARG A 192 20.46 -2.10 -2.48
CA ARG A 192 21.24 -2.02 -1.22
C ARG A 192 21.37 -3.38 -0.54
N MET A 193 20.34 -4.22 -0.66
CA MET A 193 20.34 -5.58 -0.15
C MET A 193 21.18 -6.57 -0.98
N GLY A 194 21.72 -6.16 -2.14
CA GLY A 194 22.40 -7.06 -3.06
C GLY A 194 21.46 -8.14 -3.64
N ALA A 195 20.15 -7.88 -3.67
CA ALA A 195 19.15 -8.84 -4.13
C ALA A 195 18.95 -8.83 -5.65
N LEU A 196 19.47 -7.79 -6.32
CA LEU A 196 19.44 -7.67 -7.78
C LEU A 196 20.59 -8.48 -8.42
N ASP A 197 20.31 -9.07 -9.57
CA ASP A 197 21.31 -9.73 -10.41
C ASP A 197 22.26 -8.73 -11.09
N SER A 198 23.21 -9.24 -11.89
CA SER A 198 24.18 -8.41 -12.62
C SER A 198 23.56 -7.46 -13.64
N SER A 199 22.30 -7.68 -14.04
CA SER A 199 21.55 -6.77 -14.91
C SER A 199 20.75 -5.72 -14.13
N GLY A 200 20.82 -5.75 -12.80
CA GLY A 200 20.02 -4.88 -11.93
C GLY A 200 18.56 -5.32 -11.84
N SER A 201 18.27 -6.60 -12.08
CA SER A 201 16.91 -7.16 -12.10
C SER A 201 16.72 -8.24 -11.03
N ILE A 202 15.47 -8.61 -10.75
CA ILE A 202 15.12 -9.74 -9.90
C ILE A 202 13.89 -10.46 -10.45
N HIS A 203 13.91 -11.78 -10.33
CA HIS A 203 12.73 -12.62 -10.49
C HIS A 203 12.31 -13.20 -9.13
N VAL A 204 11.02 -13.10 -8.80
CA VAL A 204 10.44 -13.60 -7.54
C VAL A 204 9.28 -14.54 -7.80
N ASP A 205 8.94 -15.42 -6.85
CA ASP A 205 7.79 -16.32 -7.00
C ASP A 205 6.47 -15.55 -6.87
N LEU A 206 6.42 -14.53 -5.99
CA LEU A 206 5.24 -13.69 -5.81
C LEU A 206 5.62 -12.22 -5.62
N LEU A 207 4.96 -11.35 -6.37
CA LEU A 207 4.93 -9.91 -6.15
C LEU A 207 3.53 -9.51 -5.70
N LYS A 208 3.40 -8.95 -4.49
CA LYS A 208 2.24 -8.08 -4.20
C LYS A 208 2.51 -6.77 -4.90
N VAL A 209 1.71 -6.49 -5.93
CA VAL A 209 1.81 -5.26 -6.73
C VAL A 209 1.55 -4.04 -5.84
N GLN A 210 2.39 -3.02 -5.97
CA GLN A 210 2.37 -1.78 -5.20
C GLN A 210 0.98 -1.15 -5.16
N HIS A 211 0.57 -0.64 -3.99
CA HIS A 211 -0.59 0.27 -3.85
C HIS A 211 -1.81 -0.14 -4.67
N HIS A 212 -2.29 -1.36 -4.42
CA HIS A 212 -3.45 -1.95 -5.11
C HIS A 212 -3.35 -2.07 -6.64
N GLY A 213 -2.17 -1.83 -7.24
CA GLY A 213 -1.98 -1.75 -8.67
C GLY A 213 -2.21 -0.35 -9.25
N SER A 214 -1.88 0.71 -8.52
CA SER A 214 -1.92 2.07 -9.08
C SER A 214 -0.77 2.32 -10.05
N GLU A 215 -1.11 3.06 -11.10
CA GLU A 215 -0.24 3.66 -12.08
C GLU A 215 0.80 4.62 -11.50
N ASN A 216 0.57 5.17 -10.30
CA ASN A 216 1.47 6.16 -9.69
C ASN A 216 2.66 5.50 -8.97
N ASN A 217 2.59 4.19 -8.70
CA ASN A 217 3.57 3.49 -7.86
C ASN A 217 4.48 2.54 -8.64
N LEU A 218 4.22 2.37 -9.94
CA LEU A 218 5.05 1.55 -10.82
C LEU A 218 5.14 2.17 -12.21
N ASP A 219 6.24 1.88 -12.89
CA ASP A 219 6.50 2.30 -14.26
C ASP A 219 7.02 1.13 -15.10
N GLU A 220 7.30 1.39 -16.38
CA GLU A 220 7.85 0.39 -17.29
C GLU A 220 9.21 -0.13 -16.83
N GLN A 221 10.08 0.74 -16.28
CA GLN A 221 11.41 0.33 -15.83
C GLN A 221 11.32 -0.67 -14.67
N PHE A 222 10.47 -0.39 -13.69
CA PHE A 222 10.17 -1.28 -12.60
C PHE A 222 9.65 -2.63 -13.13
N CYS A 223 8.66 -2.61 -14.01
CA CYS A 223 8.05 -3.84 -14.55
C CYS A 223 9.04 -4.71 -15.32
N ARG A 224 10.04 -4.11 -15.97
CA ARG A 224 11.11 -4.84 -16.67
C ARG A 224 12.18 -5.38 -15.72
N ARG A 225 12.48 -4.68 -14.63
CA ARG A 225 13.51 -5.07 -13.66
C ARG A 225 12.98 -6.05 -12.60
N VAL A 226 11.69 -6.03 -12.30
CA VAL A 226 11.07 -6.87 -11.28
C VAL A 226 9.97 -7.71 -11.93
N THR A 227 10.23 -9.01 -12.09
CA THR A 227 9.27 -9.96 -12.67
C THR A 227 8.87 -11.02 -11.65
N ALA A 228 7.67 -11.60 -11.78
CA ALA A 228 7.19 -12.61 -10.84
C ALA A 228 6.39 -13.75 -11.48
N ASP A 229 6.42 -14.95 -10.90
CA ASP A 229 5.51 -16.03 -11.33
C ASP A 229 4.05 -15.71 -10.97
N HIS A 230 3.85 -15.07 -9.83
CA HIS A 230 2.56 -14.64 -9.33
C HIS A 230 2.52 -13.14 -9.04
N TYR A 231 1.54 -12.45 -9.59
CA TYR A 231 1.24 -11.05 -9.26
C TYR A 231 -0.07 -11.02 -8.47
N LEU A 232 -0.02 -10.52 -7.25
CA LEU A 232 -1.17 -10.37 -6.37
C LEU A 232 -1.64 -8.92 -6.34
N PHE A 233 -2.86 -8.70 -6.83
CA PHE A 233 -3.58 -7.43 -6.79
C PHE A 233 -4.60 -7.48 -5.66
N CYS A 234 -4.35 -6.69 -4.62
CA CYS A 234 -5.29 -6.54 -3.50
C CYS A 234 -6.23 -5.37 -3.76
N ALA A 235 -7.11 -5.45 -4.75
CA ALA A 235 -7.85 -4.30 -5.25
C ALA A 235 -9.29 -4.63 -5.61
N ASN A 236 -10.19 -3.66 -5.46
CA ASN A 236 -11.64 -3.85 -5.57
C ASN A 236 -12.36 -2.78 -6.42
N GLY A 237 -11.63 -1.98 -7.19
CA GLY A 237 -12.14 -0.88 -8.01
C GLY A 237 -12.22 0.46 -7.28
N ALA A 238 -11.89 0.53 -5.98
CA ALA A 238 -11.69 1.80 -5.29
C ALA A 238 -10.51 2.57 -5.90
N HIS A 239 -10.66 3.89 -6.06
CA HIS A 239 -9.66 4.77 -6.67
C HIS A 239 -9.21 4.31 -8.07
N GLU A 240 -10.10 3.62 -8.80
CA GLU A 240 -9.79 3.00 -10.10
C GLU A 240 -8.62 2.00 -10.07
N ASN A 241 -8.39 1.37 -8.91
CA ASN A 241 -7.41 0.30 -8.76
C ASN A 241 -8.06 -1.09 -8.82
N PRO A 242 -7.43 -2.08 -9.48
CA PRO A 242 -6.13 -2.00 -10.13
C PRO A 242 -6.21 -1.26 -11.47
N ASP A 243 -5.32 -0.31 -11.69
CA ASP A 243 -5.34 0.53 -12.87
C ASP A 243 -4.98 -0.27 -14.14
N LEU A 244 -5.63 0.06 -15.26
CA LEU A 244 -5.43 -0.66 -16.51
C LEU A 244 -4.05 -0.42 -17.11
N ASN A 245 -3.48 0.77 -16.93
CA ASN A 245 -2.14 1.09 -17.39
C ASN A 245 -1.08 0.37 -16.55
N ALA A 246 -1.29 0.24 -15.24
CA ALA A 246 -0.42 -0.57 -14.38
C ALA A 246 -0.42 -2.04 -14.83
N LEU A 247 -1.61 -2.60 -15.13
CA LEU A 247 -1.73 -3.94 -15.69
C LEU A 247 -1.03 -4.05 -17.05
N GLN A 248 -1.21 -3.05 -17.93
CA GLN A 248 -0.60 -3.00 -19.25
C GLN A 248 0.93 -2.96 -19.17
N ALA A 249 1.53 -2.15 -18.28
CA ALA A 249 2.98 -2.07 -18.10
C ALA A 249 3.59 -3.43 -17.69
N ILE A 250 2.91 -4.18 -16.80
CA ILE A 250 3.33 -5.54 -16.44
C ILE A 250 3.19 -6.49 -17.63
N LEU A 251 2.11 -6.39 -18.41
CA LEU A 251 1.92 -7.21 -19.60
C LEU A 251 2.96 -6.92 -20.66
N ASP A 252 3.32 -5.67 -20.91
CA ASP A 252 4.34 -5.29 -21.88
C ASP A 252 5.72 -5.79 -21.47
N ALA A 253 6.06 -5.69 -20.18
CA ALA A 253 7.29 -6.26 -19.66
C ALA A 253 7.32 -7.80 -19.82
N ARG A 254 6.18 -8.50 -19.77
CA ARG A 254 6.15 -9.98 -19.81
C ARG A 254 5.87 -10.59 -21.19
N LEU A 255 5.08 -9.92 -22.01
CA LEU A 255 4.53 -10.41 -23.27
C LEU A 255 4.87 -9.52 -24.47
N GLY A 256 5.42 -8.33 -24.24
CA GLY A 256 5.79 -7.39 -25.29
C GLY A 256 6.91 -7.92 -26.21
N PRO A 257 7.28 -7.14 -27.25
CA PRO A 257 8.25 -7.57 -28.26
C PRO A 257 9.66 -7.81 -27.69
N ASN A 258 10.00 -7.17 -26.57
CA ASN A 258 11.26 -7.35 -25.85
C ASN A 258 10.98 -7.69 -24.38
N PRO A 259 10.53 -8.93 -24.09
CA PRO A 259 10.10 -9.32 -22.76
C PRO A 259 11.28 -9.34 -21.78
N ALA A 260 11.01 -8.97 -20.54
CA ALA A 260 11.93 -9.07 -19.43
C ALA A 260 12.11 -10.54 -19.04
N GLY A 261 13.34 -11.02 -19.15
CA GLY A 261 13.71 -12.39 -18.85
C GLY A 261 13.16 -13.42 -19.85
N PRO A 262 13.33 -14.72 -19.56
CA PRO A 262 12.88 -15.78 -20.44
C PRO A 262 11.34 -15.81 -20.57
N PRO A 263 10.81 -16.30 -21.70
CA PRO A 263 9.37 -16.38 -21.93
C PRO A 263 8.75 -17.47 -21.06
N GLN A 264 8.40 -17.11 -19.83
CA GLN A 264 7.80 -18.02 -18.86
C GLN A 264 6.33 -17.67 -18.56
N PRO A 265 5.48 -18.67 -18.26
CA PRO A 265 4.12 -18.43 -17.80
C PRO A 265 4.08 -17.62 -16.51
N PHE A 266 3.01 -16.87 -16.29
CA PHE A 266 2.76 -16.14 -15.05
C PHE A 266 1.28 -16.01 -14.78
N LYS A 267 0.94 -15.58 -13.57
CA LYS A 267 -0.45 -15.51 -13.13
C LYS A 267 -0.78 -14.22 -12.39
N PHE A 268 -1.89 -13.60 -12.80
CA PHE A 268 -2.53 -12.53 -12.03
C PHE A 268 -3.56 -13.10 -11.06
N TRP A 269 -3.49 -12.67 -9.82
CA TRP A 269 -4.43 -12.99 -8.74
C TRP A 269 -5.09 -11.71 -8.26
N PHE A 270 -6.42 -11.69 -8.25
CA PHE A 270 -7.21 -10.58 -7.72
C PHE A 270 -7.99 -11.06 -6.52
N ASN A 271 -7.84 -10.37 -5.38
CA ASN A 271 -8.60 -10.68 -4.15
C ASN A 271 -10.06 -10.20 -4.21
N SER A 272 -10.49 -9.61 -5.32
CA SER A 272 -11.86 -9.14 -5.56
C SER A 272 -12.30 -9.39 -6.99
N SER A 273 -13.55 -9.06 -7.31
CA SER A 273 -14.15 -9.14 -8.64
C SER A 273 -15.43 -8.29 -8.71
N SER A 274 -15.92 -8.06 -9.92
CA SER A 274 -17.22 -7.44 -10.16
C SER A 274 -18.39 -8.17 -9.48
N ARG A 275 -18.23 -9.46 -9.11
CA ARG A 275 -19.26 -10.26 -8.43
C ARG A 275 -19.37 -10.00 -6.92
N VAL A 276 -18.32 -9.46 -6.30
CA VAL A 276 -18.27 -9.25 -4.84
C VAL A 276 -18.36 -7.77 -4.45
N VAL A 277 -18.04 -6.87 -5.39
CA VAL A 277 -18.07 -5.43 -5.17
C VAL A 277 -19.51 -4.92 -5.23
N GLN A 278 -19.96 -4.28 -4.14
CA GLN A 278 -21.33 -3.76 -4.00
C GLN A 278 -21.46 -2.32 -4.54
N VAL A 279 -20.40 -1.52 -4.49
CA VAL A 279 -20.41 -0.14 -4.96
C VAL A 279 -20.37 -0.10 -6.49
N GLU A 280 -21.38 0.53 -7.11
CA GLU A 280 -21.59 0.49 -8.56
C GLU A 280 -20.39 0.98 -9.37
N SER A 281 -19.83 2.14 -9.04
CA SER A 281 -18.67 2.70 -9.74
C SER A 281 -17.47 1.76 -9.71
N ARG A 282 -17.18 1.18 -8.53
CA ARG A 282 -16.11 0.19 -8.34
C ARG A 282 -16.39 -1.10 -9.10
N ARG A 283 -17.65 -1.55 -9.11
CA ARG A 283 -18.09 -2.75 -9.86
C ARG A 283 -17.90 -2.57 -11.37
N LEU A 284 -18.26 -1.40 -11.91
CA LEU A 284 -18.04 -1.05 -13.31
C LEU A 284 -16.55 -1.02 -13.66
N HIS A 285 -15.72 -0.47 -12.78
CA HIS A 285 -14.27 -0.53 -12.95
C HIS A 285 -13.75 -1.97 -12.96
N MET A 286 -14.15 -2.81 -12.00
CA MET A 286 -13.74 -4.23 -11.96
C MET A 286 -14.21 -5.02 -13.19
N LEU A 287 -15.34 -4.68 -13.80
CA LEU A 287 -15.77 -5.27 -15.08
C LEU A 287 -14.77 -4.93 -16.21
N ARG A 288 -14.27 -3.69 -16.28
CA ARG A 288 -13.23 -3.27 -17.23
C ARG A 288 -11.94 -4.07 -17.02
N VAL A 289 -11.49 -4.20 -15.77
CA VAL A 289 -10.31 -5.01 -15.40
C VAL A 289 -10.47 -6.47 -15.81
N GLU A 290 -11.61 -7.08 -15.51
CA GLU A 290 -11.88 -8.47 -15.86
C GLU A 290 -11.88 -8.72 -17.37
N ASP A 291 -12.45 -7.81 -18.15
CA ASP A 291 -12.46 -7.89 -19.60
C ASP A 291 -11.04 -7.71 -20.18
N PHE A 292 -10.33 -6.67 -19.75
CA PHE A 292 -8.95 -6.38 -20.13
C PHE A 292 -8.04 -7.61 -19.91
N VAL A 293 -8.01 -8.15 -18.69
CA VAL A 293 -7.16 -9.30 -18.34
C VAL A 293 -7.59 -10.57 -19.07
N ARG A 294 -8.89 -10.77 -19.33
CA ARG A 294 -9.39 -11.92 -20.09
C ARG A 294 -8.97 -11.85 -21.55
N THR A 295 -9.01 -10.67 -22.15
CA THR A 295 -8.55 -10.42 -23.51
C THR A 295 -7.04 -10.64 -23.62
N ALA A 296 -6.25 -10.07 -22.71
CA ALA A 296 -4.81 -10.30 -22.63
C ALA A 296 -4.47 -11.79 -22.46
N ALA A 297 -5.19 -12.51 -21.59
CA ALA A 297 -4.95 -13.94 -21.36
C ALA A 297 -5.20 -14.78 -22.62
N ARG A 298 -6.26 -14.49 -23.37
CA ARG A 298 -6.55 -15.15 -24.67
C ARG A 298 -5.44 -14.87 -25.69
N ALA A 299 -4.96 -13.64 -25.78
CA ALA A 299 -3.88 -13.25 -26.70
C ALA A 299 -2.53 -13.88 -26.32
N SER A 300 -2.29 -14.15 -25.04
CA SER A 300 -1.00 -14.65 -24.52
C SER A 300 -0.64 -16.09 -24.90
N ARG A 301 -1.52 -16.82 -25.61
CA ARG A 301 -1.34 -18.25 -25.96
C ARG A 301 -1.03 -19.14 -24.73
N GLY A 302 -1.68 -18.85 -23.61
CA GLY A 302 -1.55 -19.63 -22.35
C GLY A 302 -0.43 -19.17 -21.42
N ARG A 303 0.36 -18.15 -21.80
CA ARG A 303 1.41 -17.59 -20.94
C ARG A 303 0.85 -16.80 -19.75
N LEU A 304 -0.25 -16.06 -19.93
CA LEU A 304 -0.93 -15.37 -18.84
C LEU A 304 -2.11 -16.22 -18.34
N ARG A 305 -2.07 -16.55 -17.06
CA ARG A 305 -3.21 -17.08 -16.30
C ARG A 305 -3.79 -16.00 -15.42
N ARG A 306 -5.08 -16.13 -15.08
CA ARG A 306 -5.76 -15.19 -14.18
C ARG A 306 -6.69 -15.90 -13.22
N ARG A 307 -6.84 -15.38 -12.00
CA ARG A 307 -7.87 -15.79 -11.05
C ARG A 307 -8.40 -14.58 -10.30
N PHE A 308 -9.72 -14.47 -10.27
CA PHE A 308 -10.45 -13.49 -9.48
C PHE A 308 -11.18 -14.22 -8.35
N LEU A 309 -11.23 -13.60 -7.18
CA LEU A 309 -12.04 -14.07 -6.08
C LEU A 309 -13.50 -13.64 -6.31
N THR A 310 -14.37 -14.61 -6.57
CA THR A 310 -15.77 -14.38 -6.99
C THR A 310 -16.80 -14.57 -5.88
N GLN A 311 -16.34 -14.88 -4.68
CA GLN A 311 -17.17 -15.06 -3.49
C GLN A 311 -16.47 -14.32 -2.35
N GLY A 312 -17.14 -13.34 -1.73
CA GLY A 312 -16.55 -12.63 -0.61
C GLY A 312 -16.17 -13.61 0.50
N SER A 313 -14.96 -13.47 1.04
CA SER A 313 -14.54 -14.19 2.24
C SER A 313 -14.63 -13.23 3.41
N LYS A 314 -15.75 -13.25 4.13
CA LYS A 314 -15.86 -12.60 5.44
C LYS A 314 -15.73 -13.69 6.48
N TYR A 315 -14.63 -13.68 7.24
CA TYR A 315 -14.55 -14.46 8.47
C TYR A 315 -15.10 -13.59 9.59
N VAL A 316 -16.28 -13.95 10.09
CA VAL A 316 -16.86 -13.33 11.28
C VAL A 316 -16.43 -14.21 12.45
N ILE A 317 -15.70 -13.63 13.40
CA ILE A 317 -15.51 -14.25 14.70
C ILE A 317 -16.81 -13.97 15.45
N ASP A 318 -17.66 -14.99 15.59
CA ASP A 318 -18.82 -14.91 16.47
C ASP A 318 -18.29 -14.74 17.89
N ALA A 319 -18.75 -13.68 18.56
CA ALA A 319 -18.37 -13.35 19.94
C ALA A 319 -19.12 -14.23 20.95
#